data_AF-A0A819IQF5-F1
#
_entry.id   AF-A0A819IQF5-F1
#
_cell.length_a   1.000
_cell.length_b   1.000
_cell.length_c   1.000
_cell.angle_alpha   90.00
_cell.angle_beta   90.00
_cell.angle_gamma   90.00
#
_symmetry.space_group_name_H-M   'P 1'
#
loop_
_entity.id
_entity.type
_entity.pdbx_description
1 polymer ?
#
loop_
_entity_poly.entity_id
_entity_poly.type
_entity_poly.pdbx_seq_one_letter_code
_entity_poly.pdbx_strand_id
1 'polypeptide(L)'
;MGFLRKCLAILFCFVVAILIAAACSASLLNIPHVGAIRLGVGKLNSSTKPNKQEIPAFFASRYARYLHPQIWACQSANFVGRRGYYSQGGEDEALHKWIFNDTKENQNPGIFVEIGAADGITFSNTLFFERMFDWRGVLIEAQPDNAKKLMKVNRKNTVKLPIGICSPPQTYISMLGGPGFVAGNIDTMDEAFRKSWHKNNNKTQQVTCGPIGYYLSTIGITHIDLFSLDIEGGEFSVLLTMDWNIQIHYLLVENNSKTPNVTNLLKSHGFRVHDFNSCIMKRLECAPSTLYVNDNYQRPEFSSICLSNIYSNRN
;
A
#
# COMPACT_ATOMS: atom_id res chain seq x y z
N MET A 1 -25.99 29.58 28.14
CA MET A 1 -25.85 28.20 28.69
C MET A 1 -25.38 27.13 27.69
N GLY A 2 -25.58 27.27 26.37
CA GLY A 2 -25.19 26.24 25.39
C GLY A 2 -23.69 26.13 25.04
N PHE A 3 -22.93 27.23 25.17
CA PHE A 3 -21.51 27.26 24.80
C PHE A 3 -20.61 26.59 25.85
N LEU A 4 -20.91 26.78 27.14
CA LEU A 4 -20.17 26.20 28.25
C LEU A 4 -20.30 24.66 28.31
N ARG A 5 -21.47 24.12 27.96
CA ARG A 5 -21.69 22.65 27.87
C ARG A 5 -20.92 22.02 26.72
N LYS A 6 -20.77 22.71 25.58
CA LYS A 6 -19.97 22.23 24.44
C LYS A 6 -18.47 22.26 24.76
N CYS A 7 -17.98 23.29 25.44
CA CYS A 7 -16.59 23.33 25.88
C CYS A 7 -16.27 22.27 26.94
N LEU A 8 -17.16 22.02 27.91
CA LEU A 8 -16.97 20.94 28.89
C LEU A 8 -16.98 19.55 28.24
N ALA A 9 -17.86 19.30 27.27
CA ALA A 9 -17.90 18.02 26.55
C ALA A 9 -16.61 17.79 25.72
N ILE A 10 -16.10 18.83 25.06
CA ILE A 10 -14.84 18.76 24.32
C ILE A 10 -13.67 18.53 25.29
N LEU A 11 -13.62 19.25 26.41
CA LEU A 11 -12.56 19.08 27.42
C LEU A 11 -12.61 17.67 28.04
N PHE A 12 -13.81 17.13 28.30
CA PHE A 12 -13.99 15.78 28.82
C PHE A 12 -13.55 14.71 27.80
N CYS A 13 -13.89 14.86 26.52
CA CYS A 13 -13.41 13.98 25.46
C CYS A 13 -11.89 14.04 25.29
N PHE A 14 -11.27 15.22 25.41
CA PHE A 14 -9.82 15.36 25.37
C PHE A 14 -9.13 14.72 26.57
N VAL A 15 -9.66 14.89 27.78
CA VAL A 15 -9.12 14.27 29.00
C VAL A 15 -9.26 12.75 28.95
N VAL A 16 -10.40 12.22 28.49
CA VAL A 16 -10.59 10.77 28.29
C VAL A 16 -9.66 10.23 27.21
N ALA A 17 -9.47 10.94 26.08
CA ALA A 17 -8.53 10.53 25.04
C ALA A 17 -7.07 10.54 25.53
N ILE A 18 -6.68 11.51 26.36
CA ILE A 18 -5.35 11.58 26.98
C ILE A 18 -5.17 10.46 28.01
N LEU A 19 -6.18 10.13 28.80
CA LEU A 19 -6.13 9.04 29.77
C LEU A 19 -6.10 7.66 29.09
N ILE A 20 -6.83 7.47 27.98
CA ILE A 20 -6.76 6.26 27.16
C ILE A 20 -5.39 6.15 26.48
N ALA A 21 -4.85 7.24 25.94
CA ALA A 21 -3.50 7.27 25.37
C ALA A 21 -2.42 6.98 26.43
N ALA A 22 -2.59 7.49 27.66
CA ALA A 22 -1.71 7.24 28.79
C ALA A 22 -1.77 5.78 29.26
N ALA A 23 -2.97 5.20 29.37
CA ALA A 23 -3.17 3.79 29.70
C ALA A 23 -2.59 2.86 28.62
N CYS A 24 -2.78 3.19 27.34
CA CYS A 24 -2.21 2.44 26.22
C CYS A 24 -0.67 2.54 26.20
N SER A 25 -0.11 3.69 26.58
CA SER A 25 1.33 3.89 26.71
C SER A 25 1.95 3.16 27.91
N ALA A 26 1.18 2.89 28.98
CA ALA A 26 1.63 2.07 30.10
C ALA A 26 1.70 0.58 29.74
N SER A 27 0.78 0.09 28.91
CA SER A 27 0.79 -1.30 28.38
C SER A 27 1.90 -1.54 27.35
N LEU A 28 2.34 -0.49 26.65
CA LEU A 28 3.43 -0.54 25.66
C LEU A 28 4.84 -0.72 26.28
N LEU A 29 4.99 -0.53 27.60
CA LEU A 29 6.27 -0.69 28.30
C LEU A 29 6.69 -2.17 28.48
N ASN A 30 5.77 -3.12 28.34
CA ASN A 30 6.03 -4.55 28.54
C ASN A 30 6.24 -5.33 27.23
N ILE A 31 6.32 -4.66 26.08
CA ILE A 31 6.65 -5.31 24.81
C ILE A 31 8.16 -5.17 24.59
N PRO A 32 8.94 -6.26 24.64
CA PRO A 32 10.41 -6.21 24.64
C PRO A 32 11.01 -5.56 23.38
N HIS A 33 10.25 -5.45 22.29
CA HIS A 33 10.68 -4.79 21.04
C HIS A 33 10.29 -3.31 20.92
N VAL A 34 9.34 -2.81 21.71
CA VAL A 34 8.93 -1.38 21.66
C VAL A 34 9.86 -0.51 22.49
N GLY A 35 10.45 -1.06 23.56
CA GLY A 35 11.42 -0.36 24.40
C GLY A 35 12.68 0.09 23.66
N ALA A 36 13.09 -0.65 22.61
CA ALA A 36 14.26 -0.33 21.79
C ALA A 36 14.04 0.82 20.79
N ILE A 37 12.79 1.23 20.53
CA ILE A 37 12.44 2.26 19.52
C ILE A 37 12.31 3.66 20.15
N ARG A 38 12.55 3.82 21.46
CA ARG A 38 12.77 5.15 22.05
C ARG A 38 14.20 5.62 21.78
N LEU A 39 14.46 6.06 20.54
CA LEU A 39 15.48 7.09 20.34
C LEU A 39 15.03 8.32 21.14
N GLY A 40 15.90 8.76 22.06
CA GLY A 40 15.63 9.86 22.97
C GLY A 40 15.10 11.07 22.22
N VAL A 41 13.81 11.38 22.43
CA VAL A 41 13.19 12.58 21.90
C VAL A 41 13.70 13.77 22.70
N GLY A 42 14.92 14.21 22.39
CA GLY A 42 15.28 15.61 22.54
C GLY A 42 14.35 16.40 21.62
N LYS A 43 13.76 17.49 22.13
CA LYS A 43 12.89 18.40 21.35
C LYS A 43 13.59 18.76 20.04
N LEU A 44 13.14 18.19 18.92
CA LEU A 44 13.55 18.60 17.59
C LEU A 44 12.93 19.97 17.30
N ASN A 45 13.76 21.00 17.31
CA ASN A 45 13.40 22.33 16.84
C ASN A 45 13.01 22.25 15.36
N SER A 46 11.94 22.95 14.98
CA SER A 46 11.30 22.91 13.66
C SER A 46 12.09 23.58 12.53
N SER A 47 13.42 23.63 12.61
CA SER A 47 14.27 24.40 11.68
C SER A 47 15.49 23.65 11.14
N THR A 48 15.70 22.37 11.47
CA THR A 48 16.82 21.58 10.94
C THR A 48 16.33 20.44 10.04
N LYS A 49 16.80 20.41 8.78
CA LYS A 49 16.62 19.25 7.89
C LYS A 49 17.31 18.04 8.54
N PRO A 50 16.64 16.88 8.70
CA PRO A 50 17.26 15.71 9.31
C PRO A 50 18.41 15.21 8.44
N ASN A 51 19.47 14.71 9.10
CA ASN A 51 20.66 14.23 8.43
C ASN A 51 20.36 12.90 7.69
N LYS A 52 21.12 12.54 6.64
CA LYS A 52 20.80 11.37 5.77
C LYS A 52 20.65 10.03 6.51
N GLN A 53 21.31 9.86 7.66
CA GLN A 53 21.21 8.66 8.52
C GLN A 53 19.97 8.63 9.43
N GLU A 54 19.29 9.76 9.65
CA GLU A 54 18.10 9.87 10.52
C GLU A 54 16.78 9.72 9.75
N ILE A 55 16.84 9.78 8.42
CA ILE A 55 15.68 9.63 7.52
C ILE A 55 14.97 8.28 7.72
N PRO A 56 15.65 7.11 7.82
CA PRO A 56 14.97 5.83 8.03
C PRO A 56 14.21 5.78 9.36
N ALA A 57 14.80 6.31 10.44
CA ALA A 57 14.17 6.35 11.77
C ALA A 57 13.00 7.36 11.84
N PHE A 58 13.12 8.49 11.17
CA PHE A 58 12.03 9.47 11.04
C PHE A 58 10.87 8.92 10.17
N PHE A 59 11.19 8.22 9.07
CA PHE A 59 10.19 7.57 8.22
C PHE A 59 9.49 6.43 8.99
N ALA A 60 10.27 5.55 9.62
CA ALA A 60 9.76 4.47 10.46
C ALA A 60 8.85 5.03 11.58
N SER A 61 9.29 6.02 12.37
CA SER A 61 8.44 6.57 13.44
C SER A 61 7.18 7.28 12.95
N ARG A 62 7.20 7.90 11.76
CA ARG A 62 6.03 8.53 11.14
C ARG A 62 4.99 7.51 10.68
N TYR A 63 5.42 6.36 10.18
CA TYR A 63 4.55 5.38 9.52
C TYR A 63 4.32 4.09 10.31
N ALA A 64 5.17 3.77 11.29
CA ALA A 64 5.11 2.53 12.08
C ALA A 64 3.81 2.36 12.85
N ARG A 65 3.16 3.47 13.25
CA ARG A 65 1.81 3.38 13.82
C ARG A 65 0.86 2.75 12.81
N TYR A 66 0.80 3.25 11.58
CA TYR A 66 -0.18 2.88 10.54
C TYR A 66 -0.17 1.42 10.10
N LEU A 67 0.97 0.74 10.21
CA LEU A 67 1.18 -0.55 9.54
C LEU A 67 1.84 -1.62 10.42
N HIS A 68 2.11 -1.38 11.71
CA HIS A 68 2.59 -2.46 12.59
C HIS A 68 1.46 -3.48 12.82
N PRO A 69 1.59 -4.73 12.33
CA PRO A 69 0.47 -5.67 12.23
C PRO A 69 -0.23 -5.95 13.57
N GLN A 70 0.55 -6.00 14.66
CA GLN A 70 0.04 -6.29 16.00
C GLN A 70 -0.60 -5.09 16.72
N ILE A 71 -0.21 -3.85 16.38
CA ILE A 71 -0.71 -2.64 17.07
C ILE A 71 -2.02 -2.17 16.43
N TRP A 72 -2.15 -2.39 15.12
CA TRP A 72 -3.15 -1.70 14.32
C TRP A 72 -4.39 -2.55 13.99
N ALA A 73 -4.26 -3.88 14.00
CA ALA A 73 -5.40 -4.81 13.87
C ALA A 73 -6.51 -4.61 14.92
N CYS A 74 -6.22 -3.89 16.00
CA CYS A 74 -7.11 -3.73 17.16
C CYS A 74 -8.01 -2.48 17.12
N GLN A 75 -8.01 -1.68 16.04
CA GLN A 75 -8.71 -0.38 15.99
C GLN A 75 -9.98 -0.33 15.12
N SER A 76 -10.44 -1.42 14.50
CA SER A 76 -11.50 -1.37 13.49
C SER A 76 -12.90 -1.73 14.01
N ALA A 77 -13.65 -0.72 14.46
CA ALA A 77 -15.06 -0.89 14.82
C ALA A 77 -16.06 -0.31 13.82
N ASN A 78 -15.70 0.65 12.95
CA ASN A 78 -16.72 1.39 12.19
C ASN A 78 -16.21 1.94 10.86
N PHE A 79 -16.37 1.19 9.77
CA PHE A 79 -16.36 1.77 8.43
C PHE A 79 -17.42 1.14 7.52
N VAL A 80 -18.28 1.98 6.95
CA VAL A 80 -19.30 1.61 5.96
C VAL A 80 -18.92 2.29 4.65
N GLY A 81 -18.31 1.54 3.73
CA GLY A 81 -18.01 2.00 2.37
C GLY A 81 -19.21 1.91 1.42
N ARG A 82 -19.25 2.73 0.36
CA ARG A 82 -20.17 2.51 -0.77
C ARG A 82 -19.75 1.25 -1.55
N ARG A 83 -20.72 0.42 -1.94
CA ARG A 83 -20.54 -0.76 -2.81
C ARG A 83 -19.98 -0.35 -4.19
N GLY A 84 -18.94 -1.04 -4.68
CA GLY A 84 -18.44 -0.91 -6.05
C GLY A 84 -16.98 -1.36 -6.22
N TYR A 85 -16.62 -1.74 -7.45
CA TYR A 85 -15.26 -2.09 -7.91
C TYR A 85 -14.67 -0.93 -8.72
N TYR A 86 -13.35 -0.73 -8.62
CA TYR A 86 -12.63 0.47 -9.06
C TYR A 86 -11.58 0.21 -10.13
N SER A 87 -11.10 -1.03 -10.27
CA SER A 87 -10.10 -1.40 -11.27
C SER A 87 -10.55 -1.09 -12.69
N GLN A 88 -9.59 -0.91 -13.59
CA GLN A 88 -9.85 -0.63 -15.00
C GLN A 88 -10.52 -1.81 -15.70
N GLY A 89 -9.94 -3.00 -15.53
CA GLY A 89 -10.32 -4.22 -16.23
C GLY A 89 -11.24 -5.17 -15.44
N GLY A 90 -11.53 -4.87 -14.16
CA GLY A 90 -12.31 -5.74 -13.28
C GLY A 90 -11.46 -6.65 -12.38
N GLU A 91 -10.16 -6.38 -12.24
CA GLU A 91 -9.23 -7.14 -11.42
C GLU A 91 -9.66 -7.21 -9.95
N ASP A 92 -10.06 -6.08 -9.36
CA ASP A 92 -10.54 -6.06 -7.97
C ASP A 92 -11.85 -6.83 -7.80
N GLU A 93 -12.71 -6.85 -8.83
CA GLU A 93 -13.91 -7.69 -8.87
C GLU A 93 -13.58 -9.18 -8.94
N ALA A 94 -12.60 -9.56 -9.74
CA ALA A 94 -12.18 -10.95 -9.91
C ALA A 94 -11.44 -11.46 -8.68
N LEU A 95 -10.52 -10.66 -8.13
CA LEU A 95 -9.86 -10.95 -6.86
C LEU A 95 -10.89 -11.12 -5.75
N HIS A 96 -11.86 -10.22 -5.65
CA HIS A 96 -12.91 -10.37 -4.65
C HIS A 96 -13.68 -11.68 -4.87
N LYS A 97 -14.28 -11.88 -6.05
CA LYS A 97 -15.24 -12.97 -6.28
C LYS A 97 -14.61 -14.35 -6.23
N TRP A 98 -13.38 -14.51 -6.69
CA TRP A 98 -12.80 -15.83 -6.94
C TRP A 98 -11.66 -16.20 -6.00
N ILE A 99 -11.13 -15.21 -5.29
CA ILE A 99 -10.03 -15.42 -4.35
C ILE A 99 -10.50 -15.13 -2.92
N PHE A 100 -11.08 -13.94 -2.69
CA PHE A 100 -11.32 -13.46 -1.34
C PHE A 100 -12.75 -13.65 -0.82
N ASN A 101 -13.68 -14.14 -1.64
CA ASN A 101 -15.08 -14.35 -1.24
C ASN A 101 -15.33 -15.70 -0.57
N ASP A 102 -14.41 -16.66 -0.68
CA ASP A 102 -14.67 -18.06 -0.32
C ASP A 102 -14.71 -18.32 1.20
N THR A 103 -14.01 -17.52 2.01
CA THR A 103 -13.95 -17.71 3.46
C THR A 103 -14.05 -16.39 4.23
N LYS A 104 -14.58 -16.44 5.46
CA LYS A 104 -14.54 -15.29 6.38
C LYS A 104 -13.11 -14.87 6.72
N GLU A 105 -12.19 -15.83 6.75
CA GLU A 105 -10.77 -15.59 7.00
C GLU A 105 -10.12 -14.75 5.90
N ASN A 106 -10.50 -15.00 4.63
CA ASN A 106 -10.04 -14.21 3.49
C ASN A 106 -10.54 -12.76 3.56
N GLN A 107 -11.72 -12.55 4.15
CA GLN A 107 -12.34 -11.23 4.36
C GLN A 107 -11.86 -10.52 5.62
N ASN A 108 -11.02 -11.15 6.46
CA ASN A 108 -10.39 -10.46 7.57
C ASN A 108 -9.53 -9.30 7.03
N PRO A 109 -9.26 -8.26 7.86
CA PRO A 109 -8.32 -7.21 7.51
C PRO A 109 -7.02 -7.80 6.96
N GLY A 110 -6.38 -7.10 6.04
CA GLY A 110 -5.17 -7.57 5.37
C GLY A 110 -4.28 -6.40 4.96
N ILE A 111 -3.09 -6.72 4.48
CA ILE A 111 -2.12 -5.75 3.98
C ILE A 111 -2.07 -5.79 2.46
N PHE A 112 -2.25 -4.64 1.82
CA PHE A 112 -1.97 -4.47 0.39
C PHE A 112 -0.79 -3.54 0.12
N VAL A 113 -0.18 -3.72 -1.04
CA VAL A 113 0.76 -2.77 -1.65
C VAL A 113 0.28 -2.51 -3.07
N GLU A 114 0.21 -1.24 -3.46
CA GLU A 114 -0.17 -0.83 -4.83
C GLU A 114 0.90 0.13 -5.35
N ILE A 115 1.60 -0.27 -6.41
CA ILE A 115 2.55 0.56 -7.14
C ILE A 115 1.91 0.88 -8.48
N GLY A 116 1.89 2.16 -8.83
CA GLY A 116 1.01 2.71 -9.87
C GLY A 116 -0.32 3.20 -9.30
N ALA A 117 -0.30 3.73 -8.07
CA ALA A 117 -1.52 4.08 -7.36
C ALA A 117 -2.28 5.28 -7.96
N ALA A 118 -1.75 5.94 -8.99
CA ALA A 118 -2.41 7.01 -9.73
C ALA A 118 -2.92 8.14 -8.81
N ASP A 119 -4.21 8.48 -8.87
CA ASP A 119 -4.84 9.45 -7.97
C ASP A 119 -5.35 8.81 -6.65
N GLY A 120 -5.14 7.50 -6.50
CA GLY A 120 -5.56 6.67 -5.38
C GLY A 120 -6.98 6.12 -5.49
N ILE A 121 -7.79 6.54 -6.46
CA ILE A 121 -9.20 6.11 -6.61
C ILE A 121 -9.43 5.46 -7.96
N THR A 122 -9.11 6.18 -9.03
CA THR A 122 -9.41 5.76 -10.38
C THR A 122 -8.53 4.58 -10.74
N PHE A 123 -9.15 3.49 -11.22
CA PHE A 123 -8.47 2.26 -11.60
C PHE A 123 -7.75 1.54 -10.45
N SER A 124 -8.04 1.88 -9.19
CA SER A 124 -7.36 1.25 -8.06
C SER A 124 -7.77 -0.22 -7.90
N ASN A 125 -6.77 -1.09 -7.83
CA ASN A 125 -6.95 -2.52 -7.59
C ASN A 125 -7.15 -2.85 -6.09
N THR A 126 -6.89 -1.90 -5.19
CA THR A 126 -6.91 -2.13 -3.74
C THR A 126 -8.01 -1.39 -2.98
N LEU A 127 -8.64 -0.37 -3.59
CA LEU A 127 -9.62 0.47 -2.90
C LEU A 127 -10.88 -0.31 -2.45
N PHE A 128 -11.29 -1.34 -3.21
CA PHE A 128 -12.36 -2.24 -2.80
C PHE A 128 -12.03 -2.90 -1.46
N PHE A 129 -10.84 -3.51 -1.34
CA PHE A 129 -10.39 -4.23 -0.15
C PHE A 129 -10.23 -3.30 1.06
N GLU A 130 -9.73 -2.08 0.85
CA GLU A 130 -9.69 -1.05 1.90
C GLU A 130 -11.09 -0.74 2.46
N ARG A 131 -12.08 -0.56 1.58
CA ARG A 131 -13.43 -0.13 1.96
C ARG A 131 -14.30 -1.26 2.51
N MET A 132 -14.15 -2.46 1.97
CA MET A 132 -15.04 -3.58 2.24
C MET A 132 -14.50 -4.52 3.30
N PHE A 133 -13.18 -4.71 3.37
CA PHE A 133 -12.54 -5.65 4.29
C PHE A 133 -11.67 -4.96 5.35
N ASP A 134 -11.66 -3.63 5.40
CA ASP A 134 -10.79 -2.82 6.27
C ASP A 134 -9.30 -3.15 6.06
N TRP A 135 -8.93 -3.49 4.82
CA TRP A 135 -7.53 -3.67 4.48
C TRP A 135 -6.78 -2.35 4.53
N ARG A 136 -5.48 -2.46 4.75
CA ARG A 136 -4.56 -1.34 4.93
C ARG A 136 -3.39 -1.53 4.00
N GLY A 137 -2.71 -0.46 3.64
CA GLY A 137 -1.63 -0.66 2.70
C GLY A 137 -0.77 0.52 2.37
N VAL A 138 0.13 0.27 1.43
CA VAL A 138 1.07 1.25 0.91
C VAL A 138 0.68 1.56 -0.53
N LEU A 139 0.49 2.85 -0.83
CA LEU A 139 0.22 3.37 -2.16
C LEU A 139 1.46 4.11 -2.65
N ILE A 140 2.00 3.70 -3.79
CA ILE A 140 3.21 4.27 -4.38
C ILE A 140 2.88 4.82 -5.77
N GLU A 141 3.19 6.09 -5.98
CA GLU A 141 2.98 6.78 -7.26
C GLU A 141 4.18 7.68 -7.56
N ALA A 142 4.82 7.45 -8.70
CA ALA A 142 6.02 8.18 -9.08
C ALA A 142 5.71 9.43 -9.92
N GLN A 143 4.66 9.41 -10.76
CA GLN A 143 4.33 10.52 -11.63
C GLN A 143 3.89 11.73 -10.79
N PRO A 144 4.58 12.89 -10.89
CA PRO A 144 4.40 13.99 -9.94
C PRO A 144 2.98 14.57 -9.85
N ASP A 145 2.19 14.56 -10.93
CA ASP A 145 0.85 15.13 -10.94
C ASP A 145 -0.20 14.17 -10.36
N ASN A 146 -0.06 12.87 -10.62
CA ASN A 146 -0.84 11.82 -9.98
C ASN A 146 -0.49 11.73 -8.49
N ALA A 147 0.79 11.74 -8.14
CA ALA A 147 1.25 11.80 -6.77
C ALA A 147 0.65 12.99 -6.00
N LYS A 148 0.56 14.19 -6.60
CA LYS A 148 -0.12 15.35 -5.99
C LYS A 148 -1.61 15.09 -5.71
N LYS A 149 -2.31 14.36 -6.57
CA LYS A 149 -3.71 13.98 -6.36
C LYS A 149 -3.84 12.91 -5.27
N LEU A 150 -3.00 11.87 -5.34
CA LEU A 150 -2.90 10.81 -4.33
C LEU A 150 -2.68 11.41 -2.94
N MET A 151 -1.80 12.39 -2.79
CA MET A 151 -1.56 13.02 -1.49
C MET A 151 -2.79 13.75 -0.91
N LYS A 152 -3.74 14.17 -1.76
CA LYS A 152 -4.97 14.86 -1.36
C LYS A 152 -6.16 13.93 -1.12
N VAL A 153 -6.13 12.69 -1.63
CA VAL A 153 -7.26 11.76 -1.52
C VAL A 153 -7.49 11.29 -0.08
N ASN A 154 -8.73 11.02 0.30
CA ASN A 154 -9.05 10.47 1.61
C ASN A 154 -9.01 8.92 1.62
N ARG A 155 -7.81 8.35 1.69
CA ARG A 155 -7.54 6.91 1.92
C ARG A 155 -6.83 6.73 3.27
N LYS A 156 -7.62 6.76 4.35
CA LYS A 156 -7.11 6.91 5.74
C LYS A 156 -6.35 5.67 6.23
N ASN A 157 -6.61 4.52 5.62
CA ASN A 157 -5.98 3.25 5.97
C ASN A 157 -4.69 3.00 5.18
N THR A 158 -4.10 4.05 4.58
CA THR A 158 -2.94 3.91 3.71
C THR A 158 -1.78 4.82 4.07
N VAL A 159 -0.57 4.31 3.85
CA VAL A 159 0.65 5.11 3.71
C VAL A 159 0.84 5.43 2.24
N LYS A 160 1.11 6.70 1.93
CA LYS A 160 1.27 7.17 0.55
C LYS A 160 2.68 7.64 0.31
N LEU A 161 3.31 7.12 -0.73
CA LEU A 161 4.70 7.38 -1.08
C LEU A 161 4.75 7.99 -2.49
N PRO A 162 4.99 9.32 -2.61
CA PRO A 162 5.13 9.98 -3.90
C PRO A 162 6.56 9.80 -4.44
N ILE A 163 6.97 8.55 -4.67
CA ILE A 163 8.36 8.16 -4.98
C ILE A 163 8.39 7.11 -6.11
N GLY A 164 9.51 7.04 -6.82
CA GLY A 164 9.79 5.98 -7.78
C GLY A 164 10.44 4.75 -7.14
N ILE A 165 10.48 3.64 -7.87
CA ILE A 165 11.23 2.44 -7.50
C ILE A 165 12.38 2.23 -8.49
N CYS A 166 13.58 1.96 -7.98
CA CYS A 166 14.75 1.68 -8.81
C CYS A 166 15.85 0.93 -8.02
N SER A 167 16.75 0.27 -8.75
CA SER A 167 17.88 -0.45 -8.16
C SER A 167 19.04 0.48 -7.81
N PRO A 168 19.69 0.32 -6.65
CA PRO A 168 20.96 1.01 -6.36
C PRO A 168 22.02 0.74 -7.44
N PRO A 169 22.92 1.70 -7.75
CA PRO A 169 23.08 3.00 -7.11
C PRO A 169 22.17 4.11 -7.66
N GLN A 170 21.19 3.78 -8.51
CA GLN A 170 20.26 4.75 -9.07
C GLN A 170 19.43 5.40 -7.94
N THR A 171 19.21 6.70 -8.06
CA THR A 171 18.45 7.50 -7.07
C THR A 171 17.37 8.37 -7.70
N TYR A 172 17.29 8.38 -9.04
CA TYR A 172 16.26 9.07 -9.80
C TYR A 172 15.80 8.26 -11.01
N ILE A 173 14.53 8.38 -11.38
CA ILE A 173 13.95 7.91 -12.63
C ILE A 173 13.33 9.07 -13.40
N SER A 174 13.31 8.94 -14.72
CA SER A 174 12.66 9.88 -15.64
C SER A 174 11.22 9.46 -15.90
N MET A 175 10.26 10.13 -15.24
CA MET A 175 8.83 9.85 -15.46
C MET A 175 8.30 10.64 -16.65
N LEU A 176 7.82 9.93 -17.67
CA LEU A 176 7.12 10.54 -18.79
C LEU A 176 5.67 10.86 -18.38
N GLY A 177 5.25 12.11 -18.59
CA GLY A 177 3.83 12.47 -18.43
C GLY A 177 3.00 12.02 -19.63
N GLY A 178 1.70 11.78 -19.45
CA GLY A 178 0.75 11.53 -20.53
C GLY A 178 -0.67 11.94 -20.14
N PRO A 179 -1.64 11.91 -21.06
CA PRO A 179 -3.03 12.11 -20.71
C PRO A 179 -3.50 10.98 -19.77
N GLY A 180 -4.03 11.33 -18.60
CA GLY A 180 -4.67 10.36 -17.70
C GLY A 180 -3.68 9.49 -16.90
N PHE A 181 -3.85 8.17 -17.00
CA PHE A 181 -3.26 7.16 -16.11
C PHE A 181 -2.15 6.31 -16.74
N VAL A 182 -1.76 6.61 -17.99
CA VAL A 182 -0.78 5.83 -18.79
C VAL A 182 0.66 6.34 -18.65
N ALA A 183 1.01 6.95 -17.53
CA ALA A 183 2.33 7.53 -17.30
C ALA A 183 3.30 6.50 -16.72
N GLY A 184 4.56 6.54 -17.13
CA GLY A 184 5.55 5.53 -16.71
C GLY A 184 6.99 6.03 -16.84
N ASN A 185 7.93 5.21 -16.40
CA ASN A 185 9.35 5.52 -16.54
C ASN A 185 9.78 5.38 -18.00
N ILE A 186 10.34 6.43 -18.59
CA ILE A 186 10.72 6.46 -20.02
C ILE A 186 11.76 5.39 -20.37
N ASP A 187 12.61 5.01 -19.42
CA ASP A 187 13.71 4.08 -19.63
C ASP A 187 13.24 2.61 -19.68
N THR A 188 12.06 2.32 -19.11
CA THR A 188 11.51 0.96 -18.98
C THR A 188 10.18 0.77 -19.67
N MET A 189 9.51 1.85 -20.07
CA MET A 189 8.26 1.81 -20.83
C MET A 189 8.47 1.15 -22.19
N ASP A 190 7.55 0.26 -22.57
CA ASP A 190 7.57 -0.39 -23.87
C ASP A 190 7.53 0.65 -25.01
N GLU A 191 8.35 0.44 -26.05
CA GLU A 191 8.48 1.42 -27.12
C GLU A 191 7.19 1.54 -27.96
N ALA A 192 6.49 0.43 -28.19
CA ALA A 192 5.22 0.43 -28.93
C ALA A 192 4.10 1.10 -28.12
N PHE A 193 4.05 0.84 -26.81
CA PHE A 193 3.17 1.54 -25.88
C PHE A 193 3.43 3.04 -25.89
N ARG A 194 4.70 3.45 -25.74
CA ARG A 194 5.13 4.86 -25.79
C ARG A 194 4.73 5.54 -27.10
N LYS A 195 4.97 4.89 -28.24
CA LYS A 195 4.58 5.42 -29.56
C LYS A 195 3.05 5.54 -29.73
N SER A 196 2.28 4.71 -29.04
CA SER A 196 0.82 4.71 -29.14
C SER A 196 0.20 5.81 -28.27
N TRP A 197 0.63 5.93 -27.02
CA TRP A 197 0.02 6.78 -26.00
C TRP A 197 0.68 8.13 -25.79
N HIS A 198 1.95 8.28 -26.16
CA HIS A 198 2.77 9.47 -25.90
C HIS A 198 3.31 10.11 -27.18
N LYS A 199 2.53 10.07 -28.28
CA LYS A 199 2.90 10.67 -29.57
C LYS A 199 3.35 12.12 -29.37
N ASN A 200 4.61 12.40 -29.71
CA ASN A 200 5.26 13.72 -29.61
C ASN A 200 5.42 14.27 -28.18
N ASN A 201 5.26 13.46 -27.13
CA ASN A 201 5.57 13.87 -25.77
C ASN A 201 6.92 13.32 -25.33
N ASN A 202 7.88 14.23 -25.12
CA ASN A 202 9.19 13.93 -24.57
C ASN A 202 9.42 14.63 -23.22
N LYS A 203 8.36 15.19 -22.60
CA LYS A 203 8.48 15.91 -21.33
C LYS A 203 8.55 14.91 -20.18
N THR A 204 9.75 14.73 -19.68
CA THR A 204 10.03 13.91 -18.50
C THR A 204 10.19 14.76 -17.25
N GLN A 205 9.80 14.21 -16.11
CA GLN A 205 10.09 14.78 -14.79
C GLN A 205 10.99 13.82 -14.02
N GLN A 206 12.06 14.34 -13.42
CA GLN A 206 12.94 13.55 -12.56
C GLN A 206 12.27 13.32 -11.21
N VAL A 207 12.25 12.06 -10.77
CA VAL A 207 11.59 11.63 -9.52
C VAL A 207 12.58 10.80 -8.73
N THR A 208 12.70 11.10 -7.44
CA THR A 208 13.55 10.30 -6.53
C THR A 208 13.02 8.88 -6.42
N CYS A 209 13.94 7.92 -6.44
CA CYS A 209 13.61 6.51 -6.37
C CYS A 209 14.55 5.71 -5.47
N GLY A 210 14.17 4.47 -5.19
CA GLY A 210 14.97 3.51 -4.43
C GLY A 210 14.30 2.13 -4.38
N PRO A 211 14.93 1.16 -3.70
CA PRO A 211 14.47 -0.23 -3.74
C PRO A 211 13.20 -0.45 -2.91
N ILE A 212 12.24 -1.21 -3.44
CA ILE A 212 10.95 -1.44 -2.77
C ILE A 212 11.11 -2.18 -1.44
N GLY A 213 12.02 -3.17 -1.36
CA GLY A 213 12.28 -3.92 -0.13
C GLY A 213 12.74 -3.02 1.03
N TYR A 214 13.51 -1.98 0.73
CA TYR A 214 13.92 -0.99 1.72
C TYR A 214 12.73 -0.15 2.23
N TYR A 215 11.84 0.29 1.34
CA TYR A 215 10.67 1.07 1.74
C TYR A 215 9.71 0.25 2.60
N LEU A 216 9.42 -0.98 2.19
CA LEU A 216 8.53 -1.87 2.92
C LEU A 216 9.07 -2.25 4.29
N SER A 217 10.35 -2.64 4.38
CA SER A 217 11.00 -2.96 5.66
C SER A 217 11.08 -1.75 6.60
N THR A 218 11.38 -0.56 6.07
CA THR A 218 11.40 0.69 6.86
C THR A 218 10.04 1.03 7.46
N ILE A 219 8.96 0.70 6.76
CA ILE A 219 7.58 0.90 7.23
C ILE A 219 7.13 -0.22 8.19
N GLY A 220 7.88 -1.32 8.27
CA GLY A 220 7.59 -2.48 9.12
C GLY A 220 6.67 -3.51 8.47
N ILE A 221 6.57 -3.52 7.13
CA ILE A 221 5.84 -4.55 6.39
C ILE A 221 6.65 -5.83 6.38
N THR A 222 6.07 -6.92 6.90
CA THR A 222 6.66 -8.25 6.93
C THR A 222 5.90 -9.28 6.08
N HIS A 223 4.66 -8.96 5.71
CA HIS A 223 3.82 -9.77 4.84
C HIS A 223 2.86 -8.89 4.05
N ILE A 224 2.41 -9.37 2.90
CA ILE A 224 1.50 -8.70 1.97
C ILE A 224 0.47 -9.71 1.47
N ASP A 225 -0.81 -9.43 1.71
CA ASP A 225 -1.92 -10.26 1.22
C ASP A 225 -2.23 -10.01 -0.25
N LEU A 226 -2.11 -8.75 -0.71
CA LEU A 226 -2.26 -8.40 -2.12
C LEU A 226 -1.24 -7.34 -2.53
N PHE A 227 -0.40 -7.67 -3.49
CA PHE A 227 0.51 -6.73 -4.12
C PHE A 227 0.06 -6.50 -5.57
N SER A 228 -0.46 -5.30 -5.85
CA SER A 228 -0.74 -4.82 -7.20
C SER A 228 0.46 -4.05 -7.75
N LEU A 229 0.99 -4.47 -8.90
CA LEU A 229 2.11 -3.87 -9.59
C LEU A 229 1.73 -3.58 -11.04
N ASP A 230 1.47 -2.31 -11.32
CA ASP A 230 1.00 -1.82 -12.62
C ASP A 230 1.64 -0.45 -12.82
N ILE A 231 2.73 -0.37 -13.59
CA ILE A 231 3.49 0.88 -13.76
C ILE A 231 3.77 1.18 -15.23
N GLU A 232 2.99 0.57 -16.14
CA GLU A 232 3.10 0.77 -17.58
C GLU A 232 4.52 0.46 -18.11
N GLY A 233 5.20 -0.51 -17.50
CA GLY A 233 6.55 -0.96 -17.81
C GLY A 233 7.59 -0.73 -16.71
N GLY A 234 8.39 -1.77 -16.45
CA GLY A 234 9.47 -1.76 -15.45
C GLY A 234 9.19 -2.64 -14.24
N GLU A 235 8.13 -3.44 -14.29
CA GLU A 235 7.70 -4.38 -13.25
C GLU A 235 8.84 -5.32 -12.87
N PHE A 236 9.58 -5.82 -13.87
CA PHE A 236 10.76 -6.66 -13.63
C PHE A 236 11.82 -5.94 -12.78
N SER A 237 12.12 -4.68 -13.09
CA SER A 237 13.09 -3.88 -12.33
C SER A 237 12.63 -3.63 -10.90
N VAL A 238 11.34 -3.43 -10.67
CA VAL A 238 10.76 -3.33 -9.31
C VAL A 238 10.99 -4.62 -8.53
N LEU A 239 10.64 -5.75 -9.13
CA LEU A 239 10.73 -7.06 -8.47
C LEU A 239 12.17 -7.46 -8.15
N LEU A 240 13.16 -7.04 -8.94
CA LEU A 240 14.58 -7.22 -8.63
C LEU A 240 15.03 -6.49 -7.36
N THR A 241 14.28 -5.50 -6.89
CA THR A 241 14.58 -4.74 -5.66
C THR A 241 13.76 -5.18 -4.45
N MET A 242 12.99 -6.27 -4.60
CA MET A 242 12.17 -6.82 -3.53
C MET A 242 13.04 -7.50 -2.47
N ASP A 243 12.64 -7.34 -1.20
CA ASP A 243 13.13 -8.19 -0.12
C ASP A 243 12.21 -9.39 0.03
N TRP A 244 12.65 -10.55 -0.45
CA TRP A 244 11.86 -11.79 -0.47
C TRP A 244 11.68 -12.45 0.91
N ASN A 245 12.25 -11.88 1.98
CA ASN A 245 11.87 -12.25 3.34
C ASN A 245 10.46 -11.75 3.68
N ILE A 246 9.98 -10.72 2.99
CA ILE A 246 8.60 -10.24 3.10
C ILE A 246 7.70 -11.21 2.32
N GLN A 247 6.86 -11.94 3.04
CA GLN A 247 5.98 -12.94 2.43
C GLN A 247 4.85 -12.25 1.64
N ILE A 248 4.71 -12.57 0.36
CA ILE A 248 3.59 -12.08 -0.46
C ILE A 248 2.69 -13.27 -0.79
N HIS A 249 1.37 -13.10 -0.62
CA HIS A 249 0.38 -14.12 -0.98
C HIS A 249 -0.01 -14.02 -2.46
N TYR A 250 -0.71 -12.95 -2.81
CA TYR A 250 -1.18 -12.67 -4.17
C TYR A 250 -0.41 -11.49 -4.74
N LEU A 251 0.16 -11.68 -5.92
CA LEU A 251 0.87 -10.64 -6.67
C LEU A 251 0.20 -10.49 -8.04
N LEU A 252 -0.50 -9.38 -8.25
CA LEU A 252 -1.14 -9.00 -9.50
C LEU A 252 -0.16 -8.11 -10.27
N VAL A 253 0.32 -8.56 -11.43
CA VAL A 253 1.31 -7.82 -12.24
C VAL A 253 0.78 -7.55 -13.63
N GLU A 254 0.77 -6.28 -14.03
CA GLU A 254 0.55 -5.91 -15.42
C GLU A 254 1.81 -6.23 -16.25
N ASN A 255 1.78 -7.30 -17.06
CA ASN A 255 2.94 -7.68 -17.86
C ASN A 255 2.81 -7.17 -19.30
N ASN A 256 2.91 -5.85 -19.47
CA ASN A 256 2.86 -5.19 -20.77
C ASN A 256 3.93 -5.70 -21.75
N SER A 257 5.11 -6.08 -21.25
CA SER A 257 6.22 -6.57 -22.08
C SER A 257 6.02 -7.99 -22.63
N LYS A 258 5.10 -8.79 -22.05
CA LYS A 258 4.91 -10.24 -22.31
C LYS A 258 6.20 -11.07 -22.22
N THR A 259 7.25 -10.54 -21.61
CA THR A 259 8.52 -11.27 -21.47
C THR A 259 8.39 -12.32 -20.36
N PRO A 260 9.08 -13.47 -20.48
CA PRO A 260 9.02 -14.52 -19.46
C PRO A 260 9.80 -14.15 -18.18
N ASN A 261 10.53 -13.03 -18.16
CA ASN A 261 11.44 -12.67 -17.07
C ASN A 261 10.73 -12.50 -15.72
N VAL A 262 9.59 -11.80 -15.70
CA VAL A 262 8.75 -11.65 -14.50
C VAL A 262 8.29 -13.03 -14.01
N THR A 263 7.73 -13.84 -14.90
CA THR A 263 7.22 -15.17 -14.57
C THR A 263 8.35 -16.09 -14.04
N ASN A 264 9.52 -16.07 -14.67
CA ASN A 264 10.67 -16.89 -14.26
C ASN A 264 11.19 -16.47 -12.89
N LEU A 265 11.32 -15.16 -12.64
CA LEU A 265 11.73 -14.63 -11.34
C LEU A 265 10.74 -15.04 -10.25
N LEU A 266 9.44 -14.84 -10.47
CA LEU A 266 8.41 -15.17 -9.48
C LEU A 266 8.34 -16.68 -9.21
N LYS A 267 8.48 -17.52 -10.25
CA LYS A 267 8.61 -18.97 -10.07
C LYS A 267 9.82 -19.37 -9.24
N SER A 268 10.96 -18.69 -9.42
CA SER A 268 12.15 -18.93 -8.59
C SER A 268 11.96 -18.59 -7.10
N HIS A 269 10.96 -17.75 -6.79
CA HIS A 269 10.55 -17.40 -5.43
C HIS A 269 9.28 -18.13 -4.97
N GLY A 270 8.91 -19.23 -5.63
CA GLY A 270 7.82 -20.11 -5.18
C GLY A 270 6.42 -19.71 -5.64
N PHE A 271 6.29 -18.71 -6.51
CA PHE A 271 5.00 -18.35 -7.08
C PHE A 271 4.63 -19.23 -8.27
N ARG A 272 3.35 -19.55 -8.40
CA ARG A 272 2.76 -20.07 -9.63
C ARG A 272 1.85 -19.03 -10.27
N VAL A 273 1.65 -19.15 -11.58
CA VAL A 273 0.60 -18.42 -12.28
C VAL A 273 -0.73 -19.04 -11.87
N HIS A 274 -1.69 -18.20 -11.47
CA HIS A 274 -3.06 -18.60 -11.25
C HIS A 274 -3.86 -18.37 -12.53
N ASP A 275 -4.72 -19.32 -12.88
CA ASP A 275 -5.65 -19.16 -14.00
C ASP A 275 -6.71 -18.14 -13.60
N PHE A 276 -6.39 -16.88 -13.84
CA PHE A 276 -7.14 -15.70 -13.41
C PHE A 276 -7.63 -14.98 -14.65
N ASN A 277 -8.94 -15.06 -14.89
CA ASN A 277 -9.57 -14.30 -15.95
C ASN A 277 -10.07 -12.94 -15.42
N SER A 278 -9.24 -11.90 -15.43
CA SER A 278 -9.68 -10.55 -15.02
C SER A 278 -10.90 -10.02 -15.79
N CYS A 279 -11.25 -10.60 -16.95
CA CYS A 279 -12.39 -10.23 -17.78
C CYS A 279 -13.75 -10.64 -17.19
N ILE A 280 -14.18 -9.98 -16.10
CA ILE A 280 -15.56 -10.13 -15.63
C ILE A 280 -16.47 -9.33 -16.56
N MET A 281 -17.35 -10.06 -17.24
CA MET A 281 -18.17 -9.62 -18.39
C MET A 281 -18.65 -8.16 -18.39
N LYS A 282 -18.54 -7.52 -19.57
CA LYS A 282 -19.15 -6.25 -20.04
C LYS A 282 -18.42 -4.92 -19.80
N ARG A 283 -17.18 -4.89 -19.32
CA ARG A 283 -16.35 -3.67 -19.41
C ARG A 283 -15.37 -3.81 -20.59
N LEU A 284 -15.33 -2.78 -21.44
CA LEU A 284 -14.51 -2.76 -22.64
C LEU A 284 -13.03 -2.83 -22.25
N GLU A 285 -12.32 -3.80 -22.83
CA GLU A 285 -10.88 -4.05 -22.71
C GLU A 285 -10.44 -4.72 -21.39
N CYS A 286 -9.94 -5.96 -21.50
CA CYS A 286 -9.33 -6.67 -20.39
C CYS A 286 -7.92 -6.13 -20.16
N ALA A 287 -7.61 -5.78 -18.91
CA ALA A 287 -6.25 -5.44 -18.53
C ALA A 287 -5.33 -6.69 -18.60
N PRO A 288 -4.09 -6.57 -19.11
CA PRO A 288 -3.14 -7.68 -19.30
C PRO A 288 -2.47 -8.14 -17.98
N SER A 289 -3.22 -8.11 -16.89
CA SER A 289 -2.75 -8.44 -15.55
C SER A 289 -2.69 -9.95 -15.34
N THR A 290 -1.54 -10.45 -14.91
CA THR A 290 -1.33 -11.84 -14.51
C THR A 290 -1.33 -11.95 -12.99
N LEU A 291 -2.12 -12.87 -12.45
CA LEU A 291 -2.11 -13.17 -11.02
C LEU A 291 -1.11 -14.27 -10.70
N TYR A 292 -0.23 -13.99 -9.75
CA TYR A 292 0.72 -14.94 -9.19
C TYR A 292 0.34 -15.25 -7.75
N VAL A 293 0.49 -16.53 -7.36
CA VAL A 293 0.10 -17.03 -6.04
C VAL A 293 1.26 -17.79 -5.43
N ASN A 294 1.56 -17.47 -4.17
CA ASN A 294 2.48 -18.23 -3.33
C ASN A 294 1.68 -19.17 -2.41
N ASP A 295 1.64 -20.46 -2.75
CA ASP A 295 0.90 -21.45 -1.96
C ASP A 295 1.55 -21.72 -0.58
N ASN A 296 2.79 -21.28 -0.37
CA ASN A 296 3.49 -21.40 0.91
C ASN A 296 3.22 -20.20 1.84
N TYR A 297 2.42 -19.22 1.40
CA TYR A 297 2.08 -18.08 2.23
C TYR A 297 1.25 -18.51 3.45
N GLN A 298 1.72 -18.14 4.63
CA GLN A 298 0.98 -18.30 5.87
C GLN A 298 0.60 -16.92 6.39
N ARG A 299 -0.70 -16.59 6.32
CA ARG A 299 -1.22 -15.35 6.89
C ARG A 299 -0.93 -15.34 8.38
N PRO A 300 -0.19 -14.34 8.92
CA PRO A 300 0.06 -14.27 10.35
C PRO A 300 -1.27 -14.19 11.13
N GLU A 301 -1.36 -14.90 12.27
CA GLU A 301 -2.56 -14.85 13.09
C GLU A 301 -2.82 -13.43 13.62
N PHE A 302 -4.07 -12.99 13.49
CA PHE A 302 -4.56 -11.80 14.17
C PHE A 302 -4.45 -12.00 15.68
N SER A 303 -3.80 -11.08 16.40
CA SER A 303 -3.72 -11.20 17.85
C SER A 303 -5.12 -11.35 18.45
N SER A 304 -5.30 -12.29 19.38
CA SER A 304 -6.59 -12.60 20.03
C SER A 304 -7.24 -11.39 20.71
N ILE A 305 -6.43 -10.38 21.08
CA ILE A 305 -6.86 -9.09 21.63
C ILE A 305 -7.71 -8.29 20.62
N CYS A 306 -7.53 -8.49 19.32
CA CYS A 306 -8.24 -7.75 18.28
C CYS A 306 -9.57 -8.42 17.90
N LEU A 307 -9.67 -9.75 17.99
CA LEU A 307 -10.91 -10.48 17.69
C LEU A 307 -12.03 -10.10 18.68
N SER A 308 -11.73 -9.95 19.96
CA SER A 308 -12.72 -9.57 20.99
C SER A 308 -13.35 -8.18 20.77
N ASN A 309 -12.59 -7.22 20.21
CA ASN A 309 -13.09 -5.86 19.90
C ASN A 309 -13.94 -5.79 18.62
N ILE A 310 -13.71 -6.69 17.65
CA ILE A 310 -14.52 -6.77 16.42
C ILE A 310 -15.87 -7.43 16.73
N TYR A 311 -15.91 -8.44 17.60
CA TYR A 311 -17.15 -9.13 17.98
C TYR A 311 -18.00 -8.36 19.00
N SER A 312 -17.40 -7.50 19.83
CA SER A 312 -18.14 -6.69 20.82
C SER A 312 -18.90 -5.51 20.21
N ASN A 313 -18.49 -5.00 19.04
CA ASN A 313 -19.15 -3.88 18.35
C ASN A 313 -20.24 -4.30 17.35
N ARG A 314 -20.56 -5.60 17.25
CA ARG A 314 -21.63 -6.12 16.36
C ARG A 314 -22.92 -6.55 17.09
N ASN A 315 -23.00 -6.33 18.41
CA ASN A 315 -24.20 -6.58 19.22
C ASN A 315 -24.88 -5.26 19.63
#